data_AF-A0A525VQ49-F1
#
_entry.id   AF-A0A525VQ49-F1
#
_cell.length_a   1.000
_cell.length_b   1.000
_cell.length_c   1.000
_cell.angle_alpha   90.00
_cell.angle_beta   90.00
_cell.angle_gamma   90.00
#
_symmetry.space_group_name_H-M   'P 1'
#
loop_
_entity.id
_entity.type
_entity.pdbx_description
1 polymer ?
#
loop_
_entity_poly.entity_id
_entity_poly.type
_entity_poly.pdbx_seq_one_letter_code
_entity_poly.pdbx_strand_id
1 'polypeptide(L)'
;MSSQQFPRFNRSRLRAAVPRQHPSPSNSPDSSLLRSKTSVLRPRWLLDTAGCIPQNHRARLTRIGTMASSPRPFSHLPSARKGTTFRSAIPTQIVSNEEFPPFSQTADQARVEARAITLVERTSARRGLTRRDFLKTTGGMAAALLAMNSIFGKFFDIGEIELFETAAFAEQQRTPYFIFDVQTHYVGSHFDPTDAENNRKGAVSKQGLLSLRRWIRESGLNPKLAGDRGTIDDLSWENFVKEVFLDSETTIGLISTPPGPYPQEAVVPPNEMAHIRDEINRLAQSQRMLAHGLATPQLGKVDLEFMAMQAETLKVDAWKCYTGSCPKGFDRGWWMDDEKIAYPMLEQARKLNVKRVCVHKGLPLGPVPDYNHPKDLIKAARDFPDIDFLVYHSGLKSASAVDTVFAKTGEIPWTTEFCRMKQAQPGIKNIYMELGSTFAQLVTTHPAVCAHLLGQIIDAFGADHVLWGTDSIWYGSPQWQIEALRRFQIPDRLIEQHRYQPLTRQVKEQIFGLNAARVFGVDAKAKRNELQQDVLGQLRMSYLEEGPEPSRRVYGWVAG
;
A
#
# COMPACT_ATOMS: atom_id res chain seq x y z
N MET A 1 57.52 -1.03 -9.25
CA MET A 1 58.05 0.27 -8.78
C MET A 1 56.86 1.21 -8.71
N SER A 2 56.29 1.66 -7.59
CA SER A 2 56.72 1.69 -6.19
C SER A 2 55.45 1.78 -5.33
N SER A 3 55.46 1.07 -4.21
CA SER A 3 54.40 0.92 -3.20
C SER A 3 54.26 2.10 -2.24
N GLN A 4 53.05 2.31 -1.68
CA GLN A 4 52.81 2.86 -0.31
C GLN A 4 51.29 2.71 0.00
N GLN A 5 50.81 1.66 0.68
CA GLN A 5 50.71 1.39 2.13
C GLN A 5 49.87 2.38 2.98
N PHE A 6 48.73 1.86 3.46
CA PHE A 6 47.83 2.37 4.50
C PHE A 6 48.46 2.36 5.91
N PRO A 7 48.00 3.20 6.85
CA PRO A 7 48.22 2.97 8.28
C PRO A 7 47.03 2.28 8.96
N ARG A 8 47.35 1.24 9.74
CA ARG A 8 46.50 0.52 10.69
C ARG A 8 46.33 1.33 11.99
N PHE A 9 45.11 1.37 12.54
CA PHE A 9 44.87 1.81 13.92
C PHE A 9 45.06 0.66 14.91
N ASN A 10 45.88 0.88 15.93
CA ASN A 10 46.24 -0.09 16.95
C ASN A 10 45.47 0.19 18.26
N ARG A 11 44.87 -0.86 18.84
CA ARG A 11 44.26 -0.86 20.18
C ARG A 11 45.33 -1.20 21.21
N SER A 12 45.54 -0.37 22.23
CA SER A 12 45.71 -0.81 23.64
C SER A 12 46.01 0.32 24.64
N ARG A 13 45.24 0.25 25.75
CA ARG A 13 45.57 0.52 27.17
C ARG A 13 45.99 1.94 27.60
N LEU A 14 45.20 2.50 28.53
CA LEU A 14 45.67 2.98 29.84
C LEU A 14 44.52 3.01 30.86
N ARG A 15 44.87 2.68 32.12
CA ARG A 15 44.00 2.44 33.28
C ARG A 15 43.75 3.72 34.09
N ALA A 16 42.56 3.77 34.70
CA ALA A 16 42.19 4.19 36.07
C ALA A 16 42.69 5.52 36.67
N ALA A 17 41.73 6.35 37.11
CA ALA A 17 41.75 7.03 38.41
C ALA A 17 40.33 7.39 38.88
N VAL A 18 40.04 7.14 40.16
CA VAL A 18 38.82 7.45 40.93
C VAL A 18 39.09 8.69 41.80
N PRO A 19 38.08 9.51 42.15
CA PRO A 19 37.86 9.75 43.59
C PRO A 19 36.39 9.79 44.09
N ARG A 20 36.27 9.31 45.34
CA ARG A 20 35.24 9.34 46.41
C ARG A 20 34.47 10.68 46.57
N GLN A 21 33.13 10.69 46.70
CA GLN A 21 32.20 10.54 47.87
C GLN A 21 31.83 11.84 48.65
N HIS A 22 30.52 12.15 48.60
CA HIS A 22 29.58 12.64 49.66
C HIS A 22 29.80 14.01 50.36
N PRO A 23 28.75 14.65 50.98
CA PRO A 23 27.49 14.07 51.48
C PRO A 23 26.16 14.85 51.23
N SER A 24 25.06 14.16 51.53
CA SER A 24 23.69 14.68 51.72
C SER A 24 23.56 15.57 52.97
N PRO A 25 22.42 16.25 53.14
CA PRO A 25 21.75 16.13 54.44
C PRO A 25 20.23 15.88 54.33
N SER A 26 19.77 15.03 55.23
CA SER A 26 18.39 14.87 55.68
C SER A 26 17.95 16.04 56.56
N ASN A 27 16.66 16.41 56.53
CA ASN A 27 15.77 16.45 57.69
C ASN A 27 14.48 17.23 57.37
N SER A 28 13.35 16.54 57.48
CA SER A 28 12.05 17.08 57.88
C SER A 28 12.07 17.53 59.35
N PRO A 29 11.18 18.45 59.77
CA PRO A 29 9.99 17.99 60.51
C PRO A 29 8.69 18.76 60.23
N ASP A 30 7.60 18.13 60.70
CA ASP A 30 6.18 18.52 60.71
C ASP A 30 5.83 19.97 61.10
N SER A 31 4.74 20.50 60.52
CA SER A 31 3.49 20.77 61.26
C SER A 31 2.39 21.44 60.40
N SER A 32 1.25 20.75 60.35
CA SER A 32 -0.15 21.21 60.47
C SER A 32 -0.70 22.51 59.82
N LEU A 33 -1.93 22.32 59.32
CA LEU A 33 -3.05 23.28 59.14
C LEU A 33 -3.01 24.25 57.95
N LEU A 34 -3.85 23.96 56.93
CA LEU A 34 -5.07 24.76 56.70
C LEU A 34 -5.97 24.11 55.63
N ARG A 35 -7.23 23.91 56.01
CA ARG A 35 -8.35 23.58 55.13
C ARG A 35 -8.61 24.71 54.16
N SER A 36 -8.86 24.42 52.88
CA SER A 36 -9.93 25.10 52.16
C SER A 36 -10.52 24.19 51.07
N LYS A 37 -11.84 24.17 51.04
CA LYS A 37 -12.70 23.46 50.10
C LYS A 37 -12.78 24.25 48.80
N THR A 38 -12.71 23.59 47.65
CA THR A 38 -13.49 23.98 46.46
C THR A 38 -13.76 22.75 45.61
N SER A 39 -15.04 22.48 45.43
CA SER A 39 -15.62 21.41 44.62
C SER A 39 -15.59 21.76 43.14
N VAL A 40 -15.17 20.85 42.28
CA VAL A 40 -15.47 20.89 40.84
C VAL A 40 -16.29 19.67 40.47
N LEU A 41 -17.49 19.95 39.98
CA LEU A 41 -18.55 19.04 39.55
C LEU A 41 -18.14 18.24 38.30
N ARG A 42 -18.45 16.94 38.29
CA ARG A 42 -18.55 16.11 37.07
C ARG A 42 -20.03 15.89 36.75
N PRO A 43 -20.52 16.08 35.51
CA PRO A 43 -21.91 15.77 35.19
C PRO A 43 -22.08 14.26 35.03
N ARG A 44 -23.12 13.76 35.70
CA ARG A 44 -23.61 12.39 35.70
C ARG A 44 -24.94 12.40 34.92
N TRP A 45 -24.95 11.90 33.70
CA TRP A 45 -26.18 11.67 32.93
C TRP A 45 -26.04 10.40 32.08
N LEU A 46 -26.55 9.29 32.61
CA LEU A 46 -26.96 8.09 31.87
C LEU A 46 -27.85 7.34 32.86
N LEU A 47 -29.16 7.50 32.68
CA LEU A 47 -30.25 6.56 32.95
C LEU A 47 -31.57 7.33 32.88
N ASP A 48 -32.58 6.65 32.32
CA ASP A 48 -33.99 7.04 32.17
C ASP A 48 -34.35 7.94 30.98
N THR A 49 -34.76 7.29 29.88
CA THR A 49 -36.19 7.20 29.53
C THR A 49 -36.37 6.21 28.38
N ALA A 50 -36.89 5.04 28.70
CA ALA A 50 -37.55 4.15 27.75
C ALA A 50 -38.99 4.64 27.55
N GLY A 51 -39.44 4.73 26.30
CA GLY A 51 -40.84 5.03 25.97
C GLY A 51 -41.15 4.77 24.50
N CYS A 52 -42.01 3.77 24.27
CA CYS A 52 -42.78 3.47 23.05
C CYS A 52 -42.07 2.93 21.80
N ILE A 53 -41.95 1.60 21.71
CA ILE A 53 -42.09 0.84 20.44
C ILE A 53 -43.01 -0.38 20.72
N PRO A 54 -44.03 -0.69 19.89
CA PRO A 54 -45.01 -1.72 20.20
C PRO A 54 -44.42 -3.14 20.17
N GLN A 55 -44.83 -3.95 21.14
CA GLN A 55 -44.55 -5.38 21.21
C GLN A 55 -45.44 -6.15 20.23
N ASN A 56 -44.84 -6.97 19.36
CA ASN A 56 -45.30 -8.34 19.13
C ASN A 56 -44.20 -9.19 18.51
N HIS A 57 -44.14 -10.46 18.94
CA HIS A 57 -43.21 -11.54 18.60
C HIS A 57 -41.93 -11.67 19.43
N ARG A 58 -42.11 -12.07 20.70
CA ARG A 58 -41.11 -12.87 21.44
C ARG A 58 -41.63 -14.32 21.55
N ALA A 59 -41.20 -15.19 20.64
CA ALA A 59 -41.20 -16.65 20.85
C ALA A 59 -40.29 -17.35 19.83
N ARG A 60 -38.98 -17.45 20.17
CA ARG A 60 -38.01 -18.52 19.83
C ARG A 60 -36.59 -17.96 19.89
N LEU A 61 -35.99 -17.99 21.08
CA LEU A 61 -34.55 -17.88 21.27
C LEU A 61 -34.05 -19.22 21.81
N THR A 62 -33.93 -20.19 20.91
CA THR A 62 -33.13 -21.41 21.08
C THR A 62 -32.79 -21.94 19.70
N ARG A 63 -31.77 -21.34 19.08
CA ARG A 63 -30.87 -21.96 18.11
C ARG A 63 -29.71 -21.00 17.90
N ILE A 64 -28.53 -21.44 18.30
CA ILE A 64 -27.26 -20.84 17.92
C ILE A 64 -27.24 -20.84 16.39
N GLY A 65 -27.50 -19.68 15.80
CA GLY A 65 -27.37 -19.47 14.37
C GLY A 65 -25.89 -19.50 14.01
N THR A 66 -25.53 -20.46 13.17
CA THR A 66 -24.37 -20.40 12.28
C THR A 66 -24.11 -18.95 11.86
N MET A 67 -22.88 -18.47 12.09
CA MET A 67 -22.42 -17.19 11.53
C MET A 67 -22.83 -17.13 10.07
N ALA A 68 -23.65 -16.12 9.71
CA ALA A 68 -23.94 -15.85 8.32
C ALA A 68 -22.60 -15.58 7.63
N SER A 69 -22.24 -16.45 6.68
CA SER A 69 -21.06 -16.26 5.84
C SER A 69 -21.16 -14.87 5.21
N SER A 70 -20.11 -14.05 5.35
CA SER A 70 -19.96 -12.82 4.58
C SER A 70 -20.25 -13.11 3.10
N PRO A 71 -21.01 -12.26 2.39
CA PRO A 71 -21.26 -12.46 0.97
C PRO A 71 -19.92 -12.63 0.25
N ARG A 72 -19.79 -13.68 -0.59
CA ARG A 72 -18.57 -13.82 -1.40
C ARG A 72 -18.47 -12.59 -2.30
N PRO A 73 -17.31 -11.89 -2.32
CA PRO A 73 -17.00 -10.97 -3.41
C PRO A 73 -17.19 -11.74 -4.72
N PHE A 74 -17.95 -11.17 -5.66
CA PHE A 74 -18.28 -11.81 -6.93
C PHE A 74 -19.07 -13.13 -6.85
N SER A 75 -20.18 -13.17 -6.10
CA SER A 75 -21.15 -14.28 -6.14
C SER A 75 -21.64 -14.66 -7.56
N HIS A 76 -21.43 -13.77 -8.54
CA HIS A 76 -21.76 -13.94 -9.96
C HIS A 76 -20.60 -14.42 -10.86
N LEU A 77 -19.37 -14.63 -10.35
CA LEU A 77 -18.23 -15.17 -11.11
C LEU A 77 -17.93 -16.61 -10.68
N PRO A 78 -18.64 -17.63 -11.21
CA PRO A 78 -18.49 -19.03 -10.80
C PRO A 78 -17.11 -19.64 -11.09
N SER A 79 -16.23 -18.96 -11.83
CA SER A 79 -14.90 -19.46 -12.21
C SER A 79 -13.71 -18.77 -11.50
N ALA A 80 -13.88 -17.74 -10.67
CA ALA A 80 -12.72 -17.06 -10.08
C ALA A 80 -12.00 -17.93 -9.02
N ARG A 81 -10.68 -18.06 -9.11
CA ARG A 81 -9.84 -18.73 -8.10
C ARG A 81 -9.20 -17.71 -7.18
N LYS A 82 -9.39 -17.90 -5.87
CA LYS A 82 -8.79 -17.08 -4.83
C LYS A 82 -7.43 -17.64 -4.42
N GLY A 83 -6.43 -16.79 -4.28
CA GLY A 83 -5.12 -17.15 -3.73
C GLY A 83 -4.35 -18.12 -4.63
N THR A 84 -3.39 -17.61 -5.39
CA THR A 84 -2.59 -18.44 -6.31
C THR A 84 -1.10 -18.13 -6.22
N THR A 85 -0.27 -19.04 -6.71
CA THR A 85 1.18 -18.84 -6.87
C THR A 85 1.50 -18.93 -8.35
N PHE A 86 2.11 -17.87 -8.89
CA PHE A 86 2.50 -17.87 -10.30
C PHE A 86 3.77 -18.66 -10.54
N ARG A 87 3.87 -19.19 -11.76
CA ARG A 87 5.05 -19.94 -12.24
C ARG A 87 6.21 -19.03 -12.63
N SER A 88 5.95 -17.73 -12.75
CA SER A 88 6.86 -16.62 -13.06
C SER A 88 6.99 -15.70 -11.83
N ALA A 89 8.06 -14.90 -11.77
CA ALA A 89 8.27 -13.90 -10.72
C ALA A 89 7.34 -12.67 -10.85
N ILE A 90 6.81 -12.42 -12.04
CA ILE A 90 5.79 -11.41 -12.32
C ILE A 90 4.47 -12.13 -12.64
N PRO A 91 3.33 -11.69 -12.09
CA PRO A 91 2.02 -12.23 -12.44
C PRO A 91 1.76 -12.19 -13.93
N THR A 92 1.27 -13.31 -14.46
CA THR A 92 0.90 -13.52 -15.87
C THR A 92 -0.62 -13.57 -16.03
N GLN A 93 -1.37 -13.23 -14.98
CA GLN A 93 -2.81 -13.04 -14.99
C GLN A 93 -3.14 -11.86 -14.11
N ILE A 94 -4.29 -11.24 -14.37
CA ILE A 94 -4.76 -10.11 -13.60
C ILE A 94 -5.29 -10.61 -12.26
N VAL A 95 -4.80 -9.99 -11.20
CA VAL A 95 -5.20 -10.28 -9.83
C VAL A 95 -6.18 -9.20 -9.39
N SER A 96 -7.42 -9.59 -9.18
CA SER A 96 -8.44 -8.72 -8.59
C SER A 96 -8.16 -8.47 -7.11
N ASN A 97 -8.33 -7.21 -6.70
CA ASN A 97 -8.23 -6.71 -5.33
C ASN A 97 -9.62 -6.52 -4.66
N GLU A 98 -10.65 -7.22 -5.16
CA GLU A 98 -12.09 -7.01 -4.86
C GLU A 98 -12.73 -5.76 -5.48
N GLU A 99 -11.95 -4.84 -6.06
CA GLU A 99 -12.51 -3.59 -6.63
C GLU A 99 -12.90 -3.71 -8.10
N PHE A 100 -12.49 -4.80 -8.77
CA PHE A 100 -12.82 -5.08 -10.17
C PHE A 100 -12.87 -6.58 -10.41
N PRO A 101 -13.68 -7.06 -11.37
CA PRO A 101 -13.72 -8.48 -11.70
C PRO A 101 -12.41 -8.93 -12.35
N PRO A 102 -11.82 -10.08 -11.98
CA PRO A 102 -10.68 -10.62 -12.71
C PRO A 102 -11.12 -11.05 -14.11
N PHE A 103 -10.27 -10.80 -15.11
CA PHE A 103 -10.48 -11.25 -16.49
C PHE A 103 -9.44 -12.28 -16.91
N SER A 104 -9.77 -13.07 -17.94
CA SER A 104 -8.97 -14.19 -18.42
C SER A 104 -7.57 -13.77 -18.84
N GLN A 105 -6.61 -14.69 -18.69
CA GLN A 105 -5.27 -14.55 -19.24
C GLN A 105 -5.34 -14.27 -20.75
N THR A 106 -4.66 -13.22 -21.20
CA THR A 106 -4.53 -12.94 -22.63
C THR A 106 -3.59 -13.94 -23.31
N ALA A 107 -3.72 -14.10 -24.63
CA ALA A 107 -2.80 -14.95 -25.40
C ALA A 107 -1.34 -14.53 -25.22
N ASP A 108 -1.07 -13.22 -25.16
CA ASP A 108 0.29 -12.69 -24.97
C ASP A 108 0.83 -12.97 -23.59
N GLN A 109 0.01 -12.82 -22.55
CA GLN A 109 0.40 -13.23 -21.20
C GLN A 109 0.71 -14.73 -21.11
N ALA A 110 -0.06 -15.59 -21.78
CA ALA A 110 0.23 -17.02 -21.84
C ALA A 110 1.56 -17.30 -22.57
N ARG A 111 1.86 -16.56 -23.65
CA ARG A 111 3.17 -16.64 -24.34
C ARG A 111 4.32 -16.16 -23.44
N VAL A 112 4.12 -15.08 -22.68
CA VAL A 112 5.10 -14.59 -21.69
C VAL A 112 5.35 -15.66 -20.62
N GLU A 113 4.30 -16.27 -20.08
CA GLU A 113 4.43 -17.33 -19.09
C GLU A 113 5.25 -18.51 -19.62
N ALA A 114 4.90 -19.03 -20.80
CA ALA A 114 5.63 -20.13 -21.43
C ALA A 114 7.10 -19.79 -21.67
N ARG A 115 7.38 -18.56 -22.09
CA ARG A 115 8.75 -18.08 -22.33
C ARG A 115 9.55 -17.93 -21.04
N ALA A 116 8.95 -17.34 -20.00
CA ALA A 116 9.57 -17.17 -18.69
C ALA A 116 9.91 -18.54 -18.08
N ILE A 117 8.99 -19.51 -18.17
CA ILE A 117 9.21 -20.90 -17.74
C ILE A 117 10.41 -21.51 -18.46
N THR A 118 10.47 -21.37 -19.79
CA THR A 118 11.58 -21.89 -20.60
C THR A 118 12.92 -21.27 -20.20
N LEU A 119 12.96 -19.96 -19.96
CA LEU A 119 14.17 -19.26 -19.52
C LEU A 119 14.61 -19.73 -18.14
N VAL A 120 13.67 -19.85 -17.19
CA VAL A 120 13.94 -20.35 -15.83
C VAL A 120 14.50 -21.77 -15.88
N GLU A 121 13.88 -22.68 -16.62
CA GLU A 121 14.31 -24.09 -16.70
C GLU A 121 15.71 -24.24 -17.29
N ARG A 122 15.98 -23.55 -18.41
CA ARG A 122 17.31 -23.57 -19.05
C ARG A 122 18.38 -22.97 -18.15
N THR A 123 18.07 -21.86 -17.50
CA THR A 123 19.05 -21.12 -16.70
C THR A 123 19.31 -21.81 -15.36
N SER A 124 18.27 -22.31 -14.68
CA SER A 124 18.43 -23.04 -13.44
C SER A 124 19.27 -24.30 -13.62
N ALA A 125 19.04 -25.05 -14.72
CA ALA A 125 19.84 -26.22 -15.06
C ALA A 125 21.32 -25.87 -15.27
N ARG A 126 21.61 -24.80 -16.02
CA ARG A 126 23.00 -24.33 -16.25
C ARG A 126 23.69 -23.86 -14.96
N ARG A 127 22.94 -23.31 -14.01
CA ARG A 127 23.46 -22.86 -12.71
C ARG A 127 23.50 -23.96 -11.64
N GLY A 128 23.04 -25.17 -11.95
CA GLY A 128 22.94 -26.27 -10.97
C GLY A 128 21.92 -25.99 -9.86
N LEU A 129 20.91 -25.15 -10.12
CA LEU A 129 19.86 -24.80 -9.16
C LEU A 129 18.56 -25.52 -9.50
N THR A 130 17.76 -25.82 -8.48
CA THR A 130 16.36 -26.20 -8.71
C THR A 130 15.61 -24.99 -9.27
N ARG A 131 14.53 -25.24 -10.03
CA ARG A 131 13.63 -24.17 -10.49
C ARG A 131 13.12 -23.31 -9.33
N ARG A 132 12.81 -23.94 -8.18
CA ARG A 132 12.31 -23.25 -6.99
C ARG A 132 13.36 -22.29 -6.43
N ASP A 133 14.61 -22.74 -6.31
CA ASP A 133 15.68 -21.91 -5.74
C ASP A 133 16.12 -20.82 -6.71
N PHE A 134 16.18 -21.11 -8.01
CA PHE A 134 16.47 -20.10 -9.03
C PHE A 134 15.47 -18.93 -9.00
N LEU A 135 14.18 -19.23 -8.84
CA LEU A 135 13.14 -18.20 -8.76
C LEU A 135 13.17 -17.35 -7.48
N LYS A 136 13.95 -17.73 -6.46
CA LYS A 136 14.21 -16.88 -5.28
C LYS A 136 15.34 -15.88 -5.55
N THR A 137 16.15 -16.12 -6.58
CA THR A 137 17.21 -15.19 -6.99
C THR A 137 16.67 -14.12 -7.92
N THR A 138 17.48 -13.08 -8.15
CA THR A 138 17.19 -12.03 -9.15
C THR A 138 17.03 -12.60 -10.57
N GLY A 139 17.61 -13.77 -10.86
CA GLY A 139 17.49 -14.42 -12.17
C GLY A 139 16.05 -14.81 -12.52
N GLY A 140 15.20 -15.11 -11.52
CA GLY A 140 13.77 -15.36 -11.74
C GLY A 140 13.02 -14.13 -12.24
N MET A 141 13.37 -12.96 -11.70
CA MET A 141 12.83 -11.67 -12.11
C MET A 141 13.35 -11.27 -13.49
N ALA A 142 14.66 -11.42 -13.73
CA ALA A 142 15.26 -11.19 -15.05
C ALA A 142 14.61 -12.06 -16.14
N ALA A 143 14.31 -13.34 -15.84
CA ALA A 143 13.62 -14.23 -16.77
C ALA A 143 12.20 -13.76 -17.11
N ALA A 144 11.47 -13.23 -16.13
CA ALA A 144 10.14 -12.67 -16.36
C ALA A 144 10.19 -11.42 -17.26
N LEU A 145 11.08 -10.47 -16.95
CA LEU A 145 11.21 -9.23 -17.73
C LEU A 145 11.74 -9.47 -19.15
N LEU A 146 12.70 -10.38 -19.33
CA LEU A 146 13.17 -10.78 -20.67
C LEU A 146 12.07 -11.47 -21.48
N ALA A 147 11.25 -12.31 -20.84
CA ALA A 147 10.10 -12.92 -21.51
C ALA A 147 9.09 -11.86 -21.96
N MET A 148 8.77 -10.89 -21.10
CA MET A 148 7.92 -9.76 -21.47
C MET A 148 8.49 -8.96 -22.65
N ASN A 149 9.79 -8.64 -22.61
CA ASN A 149 10.47 -7.95 -23.71
C ASN A 149 10.37 -8.72 -25.04
N SER A 150 10.44 -10.05 -25.00
CA SER A 150 10.39 -10.90 -26.20
C SER A 150 9.00 -10.99 -26.84
N ILE A 151 7.92 -10.75 -26.07
CA ILE A 151 6.54 -10.85 -26.55
C ILE A 151 5.95 -9.48 -26.86
N PHE A 152 6.11 -8.52 -25.94
CA PHE A 152 5.52 -7.19 -26.07
C PHE A 152 6.43 -6.20 -26.80
N GLY A 153 7.73 -6.46 -26.86
CA GLY A 153 8.75 -5.51 -27.31
C GLY A 153 9.57 -4.96 -26.14
N LYS A 154 10.66 -4.24 -26.43
CA LYS A 154 11.60 -3.76 -25.40
C LYS A 154 11.00 -2.61 -24.59
N PHE A 155 10.38 -2.94 -23.46
CA PHE A 155 9.84 -2.01 -22.47
C PHE A 155 10.62 -2.00 -21.15
N PHE A 156 11.46 -3.00 -20.92
CA PHE A 156 12.25 -3.14 -19.70
C PHE A 156 13.74 -3.09 -20.01
N ASP A 157 14.49 -2.31 -19.24
CA ASP A 157 15.95 -2.27 -19.28
C ASP A 157 16.55 -3.49 -18.56
N ILE A 158 16.65 -4.59 -19.29
CA ILE A 158 17.13 -5.87 -18.76
C ILE A 158 17.99 -6.59 -19.80
N GLY A 159 19.19 -7.00 -19.39
CA GLY A 159 20.13 -7.79 -20.20
C GLY A 159 20.07 -9.28 -19.91
N GLU A 160 20.48 -10.11 -20.88
CA GLU A 160 20.52 -11.58 -20.69
C GLU A 160 21.49 -12.02 -19.59
N ILE A 161 22.58 -11.27 -19.36
CA ILE A 161 23.56 -11.57 -18.32
C ILE A 161 22.95 -11.58 -16.92
N GLU A 162 21.89 -10.80 -16.70
CA GLU A 162 21.19 -10.68 -15.41
C GLU A 162 20.39 -11.96 -15.05
N LEU A 163 20.21 -12.90 -15.99
CA LEU A 163 19.72 -14.25 -15.69
C LEU A 163 20.73 -15.04 -14.85
N PHE A 164 22.01 -14.80 -15.06
CA PHE A 164 23.10 -15.59 -14.52
C PHE A 164 23.79 -14.90 -13.35
N GLU A 165 23.95 -13.58 -13.43
CA GLU A 165 24.76 -12.80 -12.50
C GLU A 165 23.91 -11.88 -11.64
N THR A 166 23.85 -12.18 -10.34
CA THR A 166 23.19 -11.31 -9.35
C THR A 166 23.84 -9.94 -9.25
N ALA A 167 25.16 -9.86 -9.46
CA ALA A 167 25.91 -8.60 -9.48
C ALA A 167 25.46 -7.69 -10.63
N ALA A 168 25.32 -8.21 -11.85
CA ALA A 168 24.81 -7.45 -13.00
C ALA A 168 23.40 -6.89 -12.73
N PHE A 169 22.55 -7.67 -12.06
CA PHE A 169 21.23 -7.20 -11.63
C PHE A 169 21.31 -6.09 -10.57
N ALA A 170 22.24 -6.20 -9.62
CA ALA A 170 22.44 -5.24 -8.53
C ALA A 170 23.13 -3.93 -8.98
N GLU A 171 23.87 -3.93 -10.09
CA GLU A 171 24.52 -2.70 -10.61
C GLU A 171 23.51 -1.59 -10.94
N GLN A 172 22.29 -1.96 -11.34
CA GLN A 172 21.19 -1.04 -11.59
C GLN A 172 20.53 -0.54 -10.28
N GLN A 173 20.88 -1.11 -9.13
CA GLN A 173 20.34 -0.81 -7.81
C GLN A 173 21.28 0.05 -6.92
N ARG A 174 22.38 0.60 -7.48
CA ARG A 174 23.46 1.31 -6.73
C ARG A 174 22.98 2.36 -5.71
N THR A 175 21.83 2.98 -5.93
CA THR A 175 21.17 3.81 -4.90
C THR A 175 19.71 3.37 -4.78
N PRO A 176 19.27 2.90 -3.61
CA PRO A 176 17.87 2.51 -3.39
C PRO A 176 16.91 3.68 -3.58
N TYR A 177 15.76 3.40 -4.17
CA TYR A 177 14.65 4.36 -4.22
C TYR A 177 14.04 4.52 -2.82
N PHE A 178 13.47 5.69 -2.54
CA PHE A 178 12.60 5.85 -1.37
C PHE A 178 11.21 5.42 -1.79
N ILE A 179 10.73 4.28 -1.29
CA ILE A 179 9.44 3.71 -1.70
C ILE A 179 8.37 4.10 -0.69
N PHE A 180 7.51 5.03 -1.06
CA PHE A 180 6.32 5.38 -0.31
C PHE A 180 5.11 4.91 -1.10
N ASP A 181 4.57 3.77 -0.66
CA ASP A 181 3.39 3.14 -1.23
C ASP A 181 2.13 3.75 -0.60
N VAL A 182 1.43 4.61 -1.35
CA VAL A 182 0.23 5.30 -0.84
C VAL A 182 -1.03 4.43 -0.90
N GLN A 183 -0.95 3.20 -1.39
CA GLN A 183 -2.11 2.32 -1.50
C GLN A 183 -1.72 0.86 -1.27
N THR A 184 -1.72 0.48 0.01
CA THR A 184 -1.65 -0.92 0.44
C THR A 184 -3.00 -1.37 1.01
N HIS A 185 -3.17 -2.68 1.13
CA HIS A 185 -4.35 -3.35 1.60
C HIS A 185 -3.96 -4.41 2.61
N TYR A 186 -4.78 -4.54 3.65
CA TYR A 186 -4.65 -5.57 4.65
C TYR A 186 -5.68 -6.68 4.44
N VAL A 187 -5.25 -7.89 4.74
CA VAL A 187 -6.01 -9.10 4.49
C VAL A 187 -6.02 -9.90 5.79
N GLY A 188 -7.12 -9.80 6.54
CA GLY A 188 -7.24 -10.30 7.93
C GLY A 188 -7.24 -11.83 8.08
N SER A 189 -7.26 -12.31 9.32
CA SER A 189 -7.00 -13.71 9.72
C SER A 189 -7.97 -14.72 9.12
N HIS A 190 -9.18 -14.29 8.78
CA HIS A 190 -10.19 -15.10 8.09
C HIS A 190 -9.85 -15.40 6.62
N PHE A 191 -8.78 -14.82 6.09
CA PHE A 191 -8.44 -14.88 4.68
C PHE A 191 -7.52 -16.04 4.29
N ASP A 192 -6.65 -16.52 5.20
CA ASP A 192 -5.91 -17.79 5.08
C ASP A 192 -6.43 -18.81 6.11
N PRO A 193 -7.62 -19.39 5.88
CA PRO A 193 -8.23 -20.33 6.82
C PRO A 193 -7.43 -21.64 6.96
N THR A 194 -6.41 -21.87 6.13
CA THR A 194 -5.59 -23.09 6.12
C THR A 194 -4.28 -22.96 6.86
N ASP A 195 -3.91 -21.75 7.29
CA ASP A 195 -2.62 -21.46 7.92
C ASP A 195 -1.43 -22.00 7.10
N ALA A 196 -1.56 -21.91 5.77
CA ALA A 196 -0.64 -22.57 4.85
C ALA A 196 0.74 -21.90 4.88
N GLU A 197 0.79 -20.61 5.18
CA GLU A 197 2.05 -19.86 5.24
C GLU A 197 2.88 -20.23 6.49
N ASN A 198 2.27 -20.42 7.67
CA ASN A 198 2.99 -20.85 8.88
C ASN A 198 3.71 -22.20 8.73
N ASN A 199 3.15 -23.11 7.93
CA ASN A 199 3.65 -24.46 7.79
C ASN A 199 4.75 -24.60 6.72
N ARG A 200 5.14 -23.51 6.04
CA ARG A 200 6.16 -23.52 4.98
C ARG A 200 7.56 -23.44 5.59
N LYS A 201 8.47 -24.33 5.16
CA LYS A 201 9.92 -24.19 5.42
C LYS A 201 10.41 -22.84 4.87
N GLY A 202 10.90 -21.96 5.75
CA GLY A 202 11.36 -20.61 5.41
C GLY A 202 10.32 -19.51 5.59
N ALA A 203 9.08 -19.83 6.00
CA ALA A 203 8.18 -18.80 6.51
C ALA A 203 8.79 -18.19 7.78
N VAL A 204 8.61 -16.88 7.96
CA VAL A 204 8.85 -16.29 9.28
C VAL A 204 7.75 -16.84 10.17
N SER A 205 8.05 -17.94 10.87
CA SER A 205 7.04 -18.65 11.65
C SER A 205 6.53 -17.74 12.76
N LYS A 206 5.29 -17.96 13.20
CA LYS A 206 4.79 -17.40 14.46
C LYS A 206 5.82 -17.52 15.59
N GLN A 207 6.53 -18.65 15.65
CA GLN A 207 7.62 -18.85 16.61
C GLN A 207 8.87 -17.99 16.33
N GLY A 208 9.23 -17.72 15.09
CA GLY A 208 10.32 -16.81 14.70
C GLY A 208 10.02 -15.36 15.07
N LEU A 209 8.84 -14.84 14.71
CA LEU A 209 8.42 -13.47 15.05
C LEU A 209 8.16 -13.31 16.56
N LEU A 210 7.58 -14.31 17.23
CA LEU A 210 7.46 -14.30 18.69
C LEU A 210 8.82 -14.46 19.41
N SER A 211 9.75 -15.26 18.89
CA SER A 211 11.10 -15.40 19.47
C SER A 211 11.93 -14.14 19.28
N LEU A 212 11.71 -13.43 18.19
CA LEU A 212 12.31 -12.14 17.90
C LEU A 212 11.69 -11.01 18.73
N ARG A 213 10.35 -10.93 18.84
CA ARG A 213 9.67 -10.04 19.80
C ARG A 213 10.14 -10.31 21.22
N ARG A 214 10.32 -11.58 21.58
CA ARG A 214 10.92 -12.02 22.84
C ARG A 214 12.38 -11.57 22.97
N TRP A 215 13.20 -11.71 21.93
CA TRP A 215 14.58 -11.23 21.92
C TRP A 215 14.66 -9.71 22.05
N ILE A 216 13.86 -8.93 21.32
CA ILE A 216 13.79 -7.46 21.45
C ILE A 216 13.37 -7.05 22.88
N ARG A 217 12.41 -7.78 23.47
CA ARG A 217 11.97 -7.62 24.85
C ARG A 217 13.08 -7.96 25.85
N GLU A 218 13.77 -9.09 25.66
CA GLU A 218 14.82 -9.61 26.55
C GLU A 218 16.14 -8.82 26.42
N SER A 219 16.41 -8.26 25.24
CA SER A 219 17.56 -7.41 24.95
C SER A 219 17.41 -5.98 25.49
N GLY A 220 16.23 -5.63 26.03
CA GLY A 220 15.95 -4.30 26.58
C GLY A 220 15.88 -3.18 25.52
N LEU A 221 15.85 -3.54 24.24
CA LEU A 221 15.81 -2.59 23.11
C LEU A 221 14.48 -1.82 23.04
N ASN A 222 13.43 -2.33 23.70
CA ASN A 222 12.14 -1.64 23.79
C ASN A 222 11.43 -1.89 25.16
N PRO A 223 11.46 -0.91 26.08
CA PRO A 223 10.81 -1.02 27.39
C PRO A 223 9.28 -1.18 27.33
N LYS A 224 8.65 -0.77 26.22
CA LYS A 224 7.18 -0.83 26.05
C LYS A 224 6.67 -2.22 25.63
N LEU A 225 7.57 -3.15 25.28
CA LEU A 225 7.22 -4.53 24.90
C LEU A 225 7.17 -5.51 26.09
N ALA A 226 7.38 -5.04 27.32
CA ALA A 226 7.44 -5.90 28.52
C ALA A 226 6.11 -6.63 28.86
N GLY A 227 4.96 -6.10 28.43
CA GLY A 227 3.63 -6.64 28.75
C GLY A 227 2.87 -7.34 27.61
N ASP A 228 3.45 -7.41 26.41
CA ASP A 228 2.78 -7.87 25.19
C ASP A 228 2.84 -9.42 25.06
N ARG A 229 1.70 -10.06 24.75
CA ARG A 229 1.54 -11.53 24.77
C ARG A 229 1.08 -12.16 23.45
N GLY A 230 0.78 -11.37 22.41
CA GLY A 230 0.36 -11.87 21.08
C GLY A 230 -1.02 -12.53 21.02
N THR A 231 -1.69 -12.49 19.87
CA THR A 231 -3.02 -13.07 19.60
C THR A 231 -3.04 -13.89 18.29
N ILE A 232 -4.20 -14.45 17.91
CA ILE A 232 -4.37 -15.15 16.62
C ILE A 232 -4.29 -14.17 15.42
N ASP A 233 -4.57 -12.89 15.64
CA ASP A 233 -4.43 -11.83 14.61
C ASP A 233 -2.98 -11.52 14.25
N ASP A 234 -2.01 -12.07 15.01
CA ASP A 234 -0.60 -11.98 14.68
C ASP A 234 -0.31 -12.58 13.30
N LEU A 235 -1.02 -13.60 12.81
CA LEU A 235 -0.66 -14.27 11.56
C LEU A 235 -0.87 -13.43 10.29
N SER A 236 -1.99 -12.73 10.20
CA SER A 236 -2.25 -11.81 9.07
C SER A 236 -1.37 -10.56 9.15
N TRP A 237 -1.07 -10.12 10.37
CA TRP A 237 -0.17 -9.02 10.62
C TRP A 237 1.28 -9.39 10.26
N GLU A 238 1.75 -10.57 10.66
CA GLU A 238 3.07 -11.12 10.33
C GLU A 238 3.24 -11.27 8.82
N ASN A 239 2.22 -11.80 8.14
CA ASN A 239 2.22 -11.91 6.68
C ASN A 239 2.28 -10.53 6.01
N PHE A 240 1.48 -9.56 6.46
CA PHE A 240 1.52 -8.20 5.93
C PHE A 240 2.90 -7.57 6.11
N VAL A 241 3.49 -7.66 7.31
CA VAL A 241 4.82 -7.12 7.60
C VAL A 241 5.88 -7.79 6.72
N LYS A 242 5.80 -9.12 6.56
CA LYS A 242 6.72 -9.85 5.69
C LYS A 242 6.60 -9.40 4.25
N GLU A 243 5.41 -9.46 3.66
CA GLU A 243 5.18 -9.15 2.25
C GLU A 243 5.54 -7.70 1.91
N VAL A 244 5.14 -6.75 2.77
CA VAL A 244 5.34 -5.32 2.53
C VAL A 244 6.73 -4.85 2.93
N PHE A 245 7.26 -5.23 4.10
CA PHE A 245 8.50 -4.63 4.62
C PHE A 245 9.74 -5.53 4.57
N LEU A 246 9.58 -6.85 4.45
CA LEU A 246 10.72 -7.78 4.39
C LEU A 246 11.01 -8.24 2.95
N ASP A 247 9.96 -8.68 2.25
CA ASP A 247 10.03 -9.16 0.86
C ASP A 247 10.12 -8.03 -0.16
N SER A 248 9.92 -6.78 0.28
CA SER A 248 9.98 -5.62 -0.60
C SER A 248 10.87 -4.50 -0.08
N GLU A 249 11.14 -3.53 -0.95
CA GLU A 249 11.87 -2.30 -0.63
C GLU A 249 10.95 -1.17 -0.11
N THR A 250 9.67 -1.45 0.17
CA THR A 250 8.72 -0.47 0.72
C THR A 250 9.23 0.14 2.01
N THR A 251 9.33 1.47 2.00
CA THR A 251 9.78 2.27 3.13
C THR A 251 8.61 2.71 4.00
N ILE A 252 7.58 3.29 3.40
CA ILE A 252 6.35 3.67 4.08
C ILE A 252 5.17 3.10 3.30
N GLY A 253 4.20 2.52 3.99
CA GLY A 253 2.90 2.15 3.43
C GLY A 253 1.77 3.03 3.98
N LEU A 254 0.72 3.23 3.18
CA LEU A 254 -0.57 3.76 3.63
C LEU A 254 -1.62 2.66 3.47
N ILE A 255 -2.22 2.24 4.58
CA ILE A 255 -3.25 1.20 4.57
C ILE A 255 -4.59 1.78 4.10
N SER A 256 -5.20 1.08 3.16
CA SER A 256 -6.52 1.34 2.59
C SER A 256 -7.41 0.09 2.69
N THR A 257 -8.70 0.26 2.42
CA THR A 257 -9.71 -0.80 2.49
C THR A 257 -10.81 -0.59 1.45
N PRO A 258 -11.34 -1.64 0.80
CA PRO A 258 -12.55 -1.54 -0.01
C PRO A 258 -13.76 -1.07 0.82
N PRO A 259 -14.77 -0.46 0.18
CA PRO A 259 -15.94 0.06 0.88
C PRO A 259 -16.83 -1.06 1.43
N GLY A 260 -17.45 -0.81 2.58
CA GLY A 260 -18.56 -1.61 3.12
C GLY A 260 -19.93 -0.92 2.93
N PRO A 261 -21.04 -1.56 3.35
CA PRO A 261 -22.37 -0.94 3.36
C PRO A 261 -22.43 0.36 4.16
N TYR A 262 -21.57 0.47 5.18
CA TYR A 262 -21.28 1.67 5.94
C TYR A 262 -19.75 1.73 6.20
N PRO A 263 -19.17 2.91 6.49
CA PRO A 263 -17.74 3.05 6.79
C PRO A 263 -17.24 2.13 7.92
N GLN A 264 -18.07 1.91 8.94
CA GLN A 264 -17.74 1.06 10.10
C GLN A 264 -17.78 -0.44 9.75
N GLU A 265 -18.39 -0.80 8.62
CA GLU A 265 -18.56 -2.17 8.12
C GLU A 265 -17.71 -2.43 6.86
N ALA A 266 -16.70 -1.59 6.61
CA ALA A 266 -15.70 -1.84 5.57
C ALA A 266 -14.94 -3.15 5.84
N VAL A 267 -14.26 -3.68 4.81
CA VAL A 267 -13.51 -4.95 4.93
C VAL A 267 -12.47 -4.88 6.06
N VAL A 268 -11.83 -3.72 6.19
CA VAL A 268 -10.93 -3.37 7.30
C VAL A 268 -11.33 -1.97 7.78
N PRO A 269 -12.19 -1.86 8.82
CA PRO A 269 -12.72 -0.57 9.27
C PRO A 269 -11.63 0.40 9.78
N PRO A 270 -11.93 1.73 9.86
CA PRO A 270 -10.94 2.74 10.23
C PRO A 270 -10.19 2.49 11.54
N ASN A 271 -10.87 1.98 12.56
CA ASN A 271 -10.25 1.64 13.84
C ASN A 271 -9.25 0.49 13.72
N GLU A 272 -9.52 -0.50 12.86
CA GLU A 272 -8.61 -1.61 12.59
C GLU A 272 -7.40 -1.13 11.75
N MET A 273 -7.63 -0.31 10.73
CA MET A 273 -6.55 0.31 9.95
C MET A 273 -5.61 1.16 10.83
N ALA A 274 -6.18 2.01 11.70
CA ALA A 274 -5.40 2.81 12.64
C ALA A 274 -4.63 1.93 13.63
N HIS A 275 -5.25 0.87 14.14
CA HIS A 275 -4.58 -0.10 15.01
C HIS A 275 -3.40 -0.78 14.33
N ILE A 276 -3.56 -1.27 13.08
CA ILE A 276 -2.48 -1.90 12.30
C ILE A 276 -1.33 -0.92 12.09
N ARG A 277 -1.64 0.32 11.71
CA ARG A 277 -0.65 1.40 11.55
C ARG A 277 0.13 1.62 12.85
N ASP A 278 -0.58 1.80 13.95
CA ASP A 278 0.01 2.13 15.24
C ASP A 278 0.89 0.98 15.74
N GLU A 279 0.46 -0.27 15.54
CA GLU A 279 1.23 -1.46 15.90
C GLU A 279 2.51 -1.60 15.07
N ILE A 280 2.43 -1.39 13.75
CA ILE A 280 3.62 -1.42 12.88
C ILE A 280 4.59 -0.30 13.26
N ASN A 281 4.10 0.92 13.49
CA ASN A 281 4.94 2.04 13.90
C ASN A 281 5.57 1.82 15.28
N ARG A 282 4.81 1.24 16.22
CA ARG A 282 5.30 0.88 17.56
C ARG A 282 6.38 -0.19 17.50
N LEU A 283 6.21 -1.20 16.66
CA LEU A 283 7.21 -2.25 16.43
C LEU A 283 8.46 -1.66 15.79
N ALA A 284 8.30 -0.90 14.71
CA ALA A 284 9.40 -0.30 13.97
C ALA A 284 10.19 0.71 14.81
N GLN A 285 9.54 1.33 15.81
CA GLN A 285 10.04 2.51 16.53
C GLN A 285 10.29 3.71 15.60
N SER A 286 9.58 3.73 14.48
CA SER A 286 9.62 4.77 13.45
C SER A 286 8.27 4.80 12.74
N GLN A 287 7.96 5.90 12.05
CA GLN A 287 6.79 5.94 11.17
C GLN A 287 7.08 5.16 9.88
N ARG A 288 6.48 3.97 9.75
CA ARG A 288 6.52 3.05 8.60
C ARG A 288 5.15 2.80 7.97
N MET A 289 4.09 3.15 8.68
CA MET A 289 2.72 3.07 8.21
C MET A 289 1.97 4.37 8.48
N LEU A 290 1.06 4.68 7.56
CA LEU A 290 -0.02 5.64 7.68
C LEU A 290 -1.36 4.92 7.50
N ALA A 291 -2.47 5.53 7.91
CA ALA A 291 -3.81 4.94 7.80
C ALA A 291 -4.84 5.91 7.24
N HIS A 292 -5.71 5.39 6.36
CA HIS A 292 -6.90 6.10 5.95
C HIS A 292 -7.96 6.17 7.06
N GLY A 293 -8.67 7.30 7.09
CA GLY A 293 -10.05 7.37 7.53
C GLY A 293 -10.99 7.23 6.34
N LEU A 294 -12.26 6.96 6.61
CA LEU A 294 -13.30 6.86 5.58
C LEU A 294 -14.25 8.05 5.67
N ALA A 295 -14.66 8.55 4.50
CA ALA A 295 -15.69 9.58 4.38
C ALA A 295 -16.74 9.15 3.33
N THR A 296 -18.00 9.19 3.74
CA THR A 296 -19.18 8.83 2.94
C THR A 296 -20.23 9.96 3.06
N PRO A 297 -20.05 11.07 2.35
CA PRO A 297 -20.82 12.30 2.57
C PRO A 297 -22.33 12.16 2.35
N GLN A 298 -22.78 11.13 1.63
CA GLN A 298 -24.20 10.83 1.46
C GLN A 298 -24.93 10.57 2.79
N LEU A 299 -24.21 10.13 3.83
CA LEU A 299 -24.76 9.97 5.19
C LEU A 299 -24.91 11.31 5.93
N GLY A 300 -24.51 12.42 5.32
CA GLY A 300 -24.72 13.78 5.83
C GLY A 300 -24.05 14.01 7.18
N LYS A 301 -24.79 14.59 8.13
CA LYS A 301 -24.27 14.99 9.44
C LYS A 301 -23.61 13.84 10.21
N VAL A 302 -24.14 12.62 10.11
CA VAL A 302 -23.59 11.43 10.79
C VAL A 302 -22.17 11.14 10.29
N ASP A 303 -21.91 11.32 9.00
CA ASP A 303 -20.56 11.14 8.45
C ASP A 303 -19.61 12.23 8.94
N LEU A 304 -20.05 13.49 9.00
CA LEU A 304 -19.21 14.59 9.48
C LEU A 304 -18.79 14.40 10.94
N GLU A 305 -19.70 13.89 11.79
CA GLU A 305 -19.41 13.51 13.17
C GLU A 305 -18.46 12.31 13.23
N PHE A 306 -18.63 11.33 12.34
CA PHE A 306 -17.73 10.17 12.24
C PHE A 306 -16.33 10.56 11.75
N MET A 307 -16.20 11.49 10.79
CA MET A 307 -14.92 12.08 10.40
C MET A 307 -14.25 12.78 11.58
N ALA A 308 -15.00 13.58 12.34
CA ALA A 308 -14.46 14.24 13.53
C ALA A 308 -13.90 13.23 14.54
N MET A 309 -14.66 12.16 14.82
CA MET A 309 -14.24 11.08 15.70
C MET A 309 -12.97 10.39 15.18
N GLN A 310 -12.92 10.04 13.90
CA GLN A 310 -11.74 9.40 13.29
C GLN A 310 -10.49 10.29 13.39
N ALA A 311 -10.61 11.59 13.09
CA ALA A 311 -9.50 12.53 13.18
C ALA A 311 -9.05 12.76 14.64
N GLU A 312 -9.99 12.87 15.58
CA GLU A 312 -9.69 13.13 16.99
C GLU A 312 -9.09 11.90 17.67
N THR A 313 -9.65 10.72 17.45
CA THR A 313 -9.31 9.51 18.22
C THR A 313 -8.33 8.61 17.48
N LEU A 314 -8.54 8.37 16.19
CA LEU A 314 -7.74 7.46 15.38
C LEU A 314 -6.56 8.16 14.69
N LYS A 315 -6.53 9.50 14.71
CA LYS A 315 -5.47 10.32 14.10
C LYS A 315 -5.22 9.92 12.64
N VAL A 316 -6.28 9.80 11.85
CA VAL A 316 -6.18 9.36 10.46
C VAL A 316 -5.32 10.30 9.61
N ASP A 317 -4.61 9.72 8.64
CA ASP A 317 -3.64 10.44 7.83
C ASP A 317 -4.27 10.99 6.54
N ALA A 318 -5.23 10.29 5.93
CA ALA A 318 -5.94 10.82 4.75
C ALA A 318 -7.37 10.27 4.70
N TRP A 319 -8.25 10.91 3.95
CA TRP A 319 -9.62 10.45 3.73
C TRP A 319 -9.69 9.59 2.48
N LYS A 320 -10.24 8.37 2.58
CA LYS A 320 -10.58 7.54 1.43
C LYS A 320 -12.07 7.63 1.14
N CYS A 321 -12.40 7.92 -0.12
CA CYS A 321 -13.76 8.14 -0.61
C CYS A 321 -14.10 7.21 -1.78
N TYR A 322 -15.35 6.75 -1.81
CA TYR A 322 -15.90 5.93 -2.88
C TYR A 322 -17.17 6.59 -3.44
N THR A 323 -17.11 7.03 -4.69
CA THR A 323 -18.20 7.77 -5.35
C THR A 323 -19.21 6.88 -6.03
N GLY A 324 -18.77 5.72 -6.54
CA GLY A 324 -19.63 4.72 -7.18
C GLY A 324 -20.19 3.64 -6.23
N SER A 325 -19.70 3.57 -4.99
CA SER A 325 -20.13 2.59 -3.98
C SER A 325 -21.07 3.23 -2.98
N CYS A 326 -22.37 3.15 -3.29
CA CYS A 326 -23.41 3.73 -2.44
C CYS A 326 -23.49 3.02 -1.08
N PRO A 327 -23.59 3.75 0.04
CA PRO A 327 -23.93 3.13 1.32
C PRO A 327 -25.35 2.56 1.28
N LYS A 328 -25.66 1.67 2.23
CA LYS A 328 -26.98 1.03 2.31
C LYS A 328 -28.10 2.08 2.39
N GLY A 329 -29.12 1.91 1.54
CA GLY A 329 -30.26 2.84 1.46
C GLY A 329 -30.14 3.92 0.38
N PHE A 330 -29.02 3.97 -0.35
CA PHE A 330 -28.81 4.87 -1.49
C PHE A 330 -28.71 4.07 -2.78
N ASP A 331 -29.35 4.57 -3.84
CA ASP A 331 -29.40 3.96 -5.17
C ASP A 331 -28.56 4.69 -6.22
N ARG A 332 -27.95 5.81 -5.85
CA ARG A 332 -27.09 6.64 -6.70
C ARG A 332 -25.80 7.04 -6.00
N GLY A 333 -24.75 7.25 -6.79
CA GLY A 333 -23.46 7.73 -6.31
C GLY A 333 -23.46 9.23 -6.07
N TRP A 334 -22.26 9.79 -5.91
CA TRP A 334 -22.05 11.22 -5.70
C TRP A 334 -20.77 11.71 -6.40
N TRP A 335 -20.70 13.00 -6.70
CA TRP A 335 -19.55 13.64 -7.34
C TRP A 335 -18.82 14.55 -6.35
N MET A 336 -17.49 14.71 -6.49
CA MET A 336 -16.66 15.58 -5.66
C MET A 336 -17.00 17.06 -5.82
N ASP A 337 -17.58 17.45 -6.95
CA ASP A 337 -18.00 18.82 -7.22
C ASP A 337 -19.47 19.09 -6.88
N ASP A 338 -20.16 18.12 -6.25
CA ASP A 338 -21.49 18.32 -5.69
C ASP A 338 -21.40 19.19 -4.43
N GLU A 339 -21.84 20.44 -4.55
CA GLU A 339 -21.76 21.45 -3.49
C GLU A 339 -22.61 21.11 -2.26
N LYS A 340 -23.63 20.27 -2.42
CA LYS A 340 -24.54 19.89 -1.32
C LYS A 340 -24.08 18.62 -0.62
N ILE A 341 -23.49 17.68 -1.37
CA ILE A 341 -23.06 16.39 -0.84
C ILE A 341 -21.57 16.45 -0.45
N ALA A 342 -20.68 16.78 -1.38
CA ALA A 342 -19.24 16.66 -1.18
C ALA A 342 -18.64 17.83 -0.39
N TYR A 343 -19.05 19.08 -0.65
CA TYR A 343 -18.39 20.24 -0.05
C TYR A 343 -18.47 20.30 1.48
N PRO A 344 -19.57 19.90 2.14
CA PRO A 344 -19.59 19.79 3.59
C PRO A 344 -18.49 18.85 4.14
N MET A 345 -18.21 17.75 3.45
CA MET A 345 -17.14 16.81 3.79
C MET A 345 -15.75 17.43 3.52
N LEU A 346 -15.56 18.14 2.41
CA LEU A 346 -14.30 18.83 2.11
C LEU A 346 -14.00 19.95 3.12
N GLU A 347 -15.01 20.74 3.51
CA GLU A 347 -14.89 21.74 4.58
C GLU A 347 -14.57 21.09 5.92
N GLN A 348 -15.15 19.91 6.20
CA GLN A 348 -14.83 19.15 7.40
C GLN A 348 -13.38 18.65 7.39
N ALA A 349 -12.90 18.12 6.26
CA ALA A 349 -11.51 17.72 6.08
C ALA A 349 -10.54 18.91 6.32
N ARG A 350 -10.90 20.11 5.82
CA ARG A 350 -10.17 21.36 6.09
C ARG A 350 -10.15 21.73 7.57
N LYS A 351 -11.30 21.70 8.25
CA LYS A 351 -11.43 22.01 9.69
C LYS A 351 -10.65 21.05 10.58
N LEU A 352 -10.64 19.76 10.22
CA LEU A 352 -9.91 18.71 10.94
C LEU A 352 -8.40 18.72 10.62
N ASN A 353 -7.95 19.57 9.69
CA ASN A 353 -6.57 19.65 9.22
C ASN A 353 -6.05 18.31 8.63
N VAL A 354 -6.95 17.52 8.05
CA VAL A 354 -6.63 16.31 7.28
C VAL A 354 -7.04 16.58 5.83
N LYS A 355 -6.19 17.33 5.11
CA LYS A 355 -6.50 17.92 3.80
C LYS A 355 -6.14 17.04 2.61
N ARG A 356 -5.99 15.74 2.83
CA ARG A 356 -5.64 14.75 1.80
C ARG A 356 -6.85 13.87 1.56
N VAL A 357 -7.38 13.89 0.34
CA VAL A 357 -8.58 13.17 -0.05
C VAL A 357 -8.25 12.22 -1.20
N CYS A 358 -8.13 10.95 -0.85
CA CYS A 358 -7.91 9.82 -1.74
C CYS A 358 -9.27 9.36 -2.29
N VAL A 359 -9.53 9.56 -3.58
CA VAL A 359 -10.83 9.26 -4.19
C VAL A 359 -10.67 8.13 -5.19
N HIS A 360 -11.51 7.09 -5.04
CA HIS A 360 -11.58 6.00 -6.02
C HIS A 360 -12.12 6.51 -7.35
N LYS A 361 -11.22 6.76 -8.32
CA LYS A 361 -11.54 7.44 -9.58
C LYS A 361 -10.90 6.75 -10.78
N GLY A 362 -11.15 5.46 -10.87
CA GLY A 362 -10.71 4.51 -11.88
C GLY A 362 -11.18 3.13 -11.43
N LEU A 363 -10.97 2.10 -12.24
CA LEU A 363 -11.40 0.71 -12.03
C LEU A 363 -12.81 0.67 -11.38
N PRO A 364 -13.86 1.04 -12.16
CA PRO A 364 -15.14 1.42 -11.61
C PRO A 364 -15.69 0.39 -10.62
N LEU A 365 -15.84 0.84 -9.38
CA LEU A 365 -16.34 0.05 -8.26
C LEU A 365 -17.75 0.50 -7.88
N GLY A 366 -18.56 -0.46 -7.47
CA GLY A 366 -19.92 -0.25 -6.99
C GLY A 366 -20.99 -0.33 -8.10
N PRO A 367 -22.28 -0.27 -7.72
CA PRO A 367 -23.40 -0.50 -8.63
C PRO A 367 -23.65 0.63 -9.64
N VAL A 368 -23.03 1.80 -9.43
CA VAL A 368 -23.22 3.00 -10.26
C VAL A 368 -21.86 3.48 -10.79
N PRO A 369 -21.27 2.75 -11.75
CA PRO A 369 -19.85 2.85 -12.11
C PRO A 369 -19.43 4.22 -12.65
N ASP A 370 -20.35 4.97 -13.28
CA ASP A 370 -20.04 6.26 -13.91
C ASP A 370 -19.51 7.30 -12.90
N TYR A 371 -19.92 7.23 -11.64
CA TYR A 371 -19.46 8.14 -10.58
C TYR A 371 -17.97 7.97 -10.26
N ASN A 372 -17.32 6.90 -10.73
CA ASN A 372 -15.87 6.72 -10.62
C ASN A 372 -15.09 7.50 -11.70
N HIS A 373 -15.74 8.19 -12.63
CA HIS A 373 -15.04 9.06 -13.58
C HIS A 373 -14.39 10.25 -12.84
N PRO A 374 -13.12 10.60 -13.11
CA PRO A 374 -12.40 11.68 -12.39
C PRO A 374 -12.82 13.12 -12.77
N LYS A 375 -13.80 13.32 -13.65
CA LYS A 375 -14.06 14.63 -14.29
C LYS A 375 -14.48 15.72 -13.30
N ASP A 376 -15.18 15.33 -12.25
CA ASP A 376 -15.66 16.16 -11.15
C ASP A 376 -14.52 16.76 -10.32
N LEU A 377 -13.33 16.13 -10.33
CA LEU A 377 -12.18 16.66 -9.61
C LEU A 377 -11.68 17.99 -10.18
N ILE A 378 -11.93 18.30 -11.45
CA ILE A 378 -11.50 19.57 -12.05
C ILE A 378 -12.18 20.76 -11.35
N LYS A 379 -13.49 20.67 -11.08
CA LYS A 379 -14.20 21.72 -10.35
C LYS A 379 -13.84 21.68 -8.87
N ALA A 380 -13.89 20.51 -8.23
CA ALA A 380 -13.59 20.39 -6.81
C ALA A 380 -12.18 20.90 -6.45
N ALA A 381 -11.16 20.56 -7.22
CA ALA A 381 -9.78 20.99 -6.98
C ALA A 381 -9.58 22.49 -7.14
N ARG A 382 -10.28 23.13 -8.08
CA ARG A 382 -10.26 24.59 -8.25
C ARG A 382 -10.93 25.31 -7.08
N ASP A 383 -12.05 24.77 -6.60
CA ASP A 383 -12.84 25.40 -5.55
C ASP A 383 -12.23 25.15 -4.16
N PHE A 384 -11.42 24.09 -4.00
CA PHE A 384 -10.67 23.74 -2.79
C PHE A 384 -9.15 23.61 -3.07
N PRO A 385 -8.46 24.72 -3.40
CA PRO A 385 -7.05 24.68 -3.80
C PRO A 385 -6.09 24.27 -2.66
N ASP A 386 -6.56 24.24 -1.41
CA ASP A 386 -5.80 23.81 -0.24
C ASP A 386 -6.01 22.34 0.15
N ILE A 387 -6.82 21.60 -0.61
CA ILE A 387 -7.04 20.16 -0.43
C ILE A 387 -6.33 19.41 -1.55
N ASP A 388 -5.53 18.40 -1.21
CA ASP A 388 -4.89 17.52 -2.17
C ASP A 388 -5.82 16.36 -2.52
N PHE A 389 -6.18 16.23 -3.80
CA PHE A 389 -7.00 15.15 -4.34
C PHE A 389 -6.12 14.09 -4.98
N LEU A 390 -6.13 12.88 -4.42
CA LEU A 390 -5.38 11.74 -4.94
C LEU A 390 -6.32 10.82 -5.72
N VAL A 391 -6.10 10.71 -7.02
CA VAL A 391 -6.93 9.97 -7.99
C VAL A 391 -6.48 8.51 -8.00
N TYR A 392 -7.09 7.71 -7.13
CA TYR A 392 -6.75 6.28 -7.02
C TYR A 392 -7.16 5.57 -8.31
N HIS A 393 -6.22 4.80 -8.85
CA HIS A 393 -6.30 4.15 -10.17
C HIS A 393 -6.29 5.08 -11.38
N SER A 394 -5.77 6.31 -11.25
CA SER A 394 -5.39 7.16 -12.40
C SER A 394 -6.42 7.31 -13.55
N GLY A 395 -7.72 7.26 -13.25
CA GLY A 395 -8.76 7.33 -14.29
C GLY A 395 -8.91 6.06 -15.14
N LEU A 396 -8.20 4.96 -14.87
CA LEU A 396 -8.24 3.78 -15.73
C LEU A 396 -9.64 3.16 -15.73
N LYS A 397 -10.39 3.24 -16.82
CA LYS A 397 -11.73 2.62 -16.91
C LYS A 397 -11.69 1.09 -16.83
N SER A 398 -10.77 0.46 -17.56
CA SER A 398 -10.54 -0.98 -17.54
C SER A 398 -9.26 -1.29 -18.30
N ALA A 399 -8.52 -2.32 -17.88
CA ALA A 399 -7.49 -2.92 -18.73
C ALA A 399 -8.05 -3.99 -19.69
N SER A 400 -9.31 -4.43 -19.51
CA SER A 400 -9.93 -5.41 -20.41
C SER A 400 -10.20 -4.77 -21.78
N ALA A 401 -9.60 -5.34 -22.83
CA ALA A 401 -9.69 -4.88 -24.22
C ALA A 401 -9.25 -3.42 -24.46
N VAL A 402 -8.48 -2.83 -23.54
CA VAL A 402 -8.01 -1.44 -23.64
C VAL A 402 -7.08 -1.26 -24.84
N ASP A 403 -6.31 -2.29 -25.19
CA ASP A 403 -5.45 -2.34 -26.38
C ASP A 403 -6.24 -2.18 -27.67
N THR A 404 -7.42 -2.79 -27.77
CA THR A 404 -8.28 -2.72 -28.94
C THR A 404 -8.88 -1.33 -29.10
N VAL A 405 -9.29 -0.71 -27.99
CA VAL A 405 -9.75 0.68 -28.01
C VAL A 405 -8.60 1.60 -28.39
N PHE A 406 -7.46 1.47 -27.71
CA PHE A 406 -6.27 2.28 -27.94
C PHE A 406 -5.76 2.15 -29.39
N ALA A 407 -5.74 0.96 -29.97
CA ALA A 407 -5.35 0.75 -31.36
C ALA A 407 -6.28 1.45 -32.37
N LYS A 408 -7.57 1.60 -32.03
CA LYS A 408 -8.57 2.24 -32.89
C LYS A 408 -8.60 3.75 -32.73
N THR A 409 -8.47 4.25 -31.51
CA THR A 409 -8.70 5.67 -31.19
C THR A 409 -7.44 6.44 -30.83
N GLY A 410 -6.37 5.74 -30.43
CA GLY A 410 -5.20 6.35 -29.79
C GLY A 410 -5.48 6.85 -28.38
N GLU A 411 -6.64 6.53 -27.80
CA GLU A 411 -7.07 7.02 -26.49
C GLU A 411 -7.26 5.89 -25.48
N ILE A 412 -6.99 6.22 -24.22
CA ILE A 412 -7.31 5.40 -23.05
C ILE A 412 -8.56 6.04 -22.42
N PRO A 413 -9.74 5.38 -22.49
CA PRO A 413 -10.98 5.95 -22.00
C PRO A 413 -10.86 6.47 -20.57
N TRP A 414 -11.47 7.63 -20.31
CA TRP A 414 -11.43 8.41 -19.07
C TRP A 414 -10.05 9.02 -18.74
N THR A 415 -8.95 8.27 -18.80
CA THR A 415 -7.61 8.83 -18.51
C THR A 415 -7.20 9.89 -19.53
N THR A 416 -7.32 9.61 -20.83
CA THR A 416 -6.98 10.57 -21.90
C THR A 416 -7.89 11.80 -21.86
N GLU A 417 -9.19 11.60 -21.60
CA GLU A 417 -10.15 12.70 -21.43
C GLU A 417 -9.77 13.58 -20.23
N PHE A 418 -9.48 12.97 -19.08
CA PHE A 418 -9.13 13.69 -17.87
C PHE A 418 -7.80 14.46 -18.00
N CYS A 419 -6.80 13.88 -18.67
CA CYS A 419 -5.56 14.58 -19.00
C CYS A 419 -5.83 15.85 -19.83
N ARG A 420 -6.70 15.76 -20.86
CA ARG A 420 -7.10 16.92 -21.67
C ARG A 420 -7.83 17.98 -20.85
N MET A 421 -8.75 17.57 -19.96
CA MET A 421 -9.44 18.48 -19.04
C MET A 421 -8.46 19.19 -18.12
N LYS A 422 -7.45 18.49 -17.58
CA LYS A 422 -6.41 19.08 -16.74
C LYS A 422 -5.52 20.06 -17.51
N GLN A 423 -5.12 19.73 -18.73
CA GLN A 423 -4.32 20.61 -19.59
C GLN A 423 -5.05 21.91 -19.92
N ALA A 424 -6.38 21.86 -20.09
CA ALA A 424 -7.21 23.05 -20.25
C ALA A 424 -7.28 23.93 -18.99
N GLN A 425 -6.84 23.42 -17.83
CA GLN A 425 -6.86 24.10 -16.53
C GLN A 425 -5.47 24.03 -15.85
N PRO A 426 -4.44 24.68 -16.42
CA PRO A 426 -3.06 24.57 -15.93
C PRO A 426 -2.87 25.16 -14.51
N GLY A 427 -3.79 26.02 -14.06
CA GLY A 427 -3.76 26.61 -12.71
C GLY A 427 -4.04 25.63 -11.57
N ILE A 428 -4.68 24.49 -11.85
CA ILE A 428 -4.93 23.43 -10.86
C ILE A 428 -3.63 22.69 -10.57
N LYS A 429 -3.24 22.55 -9.30
CA LYS A 429 -1.97 21.92 -8.86
C LYS A 429 -2.13 20.92 -7.72
N ASN A 430 -3.36 20.64 -7.32
CA ASN A 430 -3.70 19.83 -6.15
C ASN A 430 -4.43 18.54 -6.55
N ILE A 431 -4.14 18.02 -7.75
CA ILE A 431 -4.61 16.71 -8.22
C ILE A 431 -3.38 15.84 -8.48
N TYR A 432 -3.35 14.66 -7.86
CA TYR A 432 -2.27 13.71 -7.95
C TYR A 432 -2.78 12.38 -8.52
N MET A 433 -2.08 11.83 -9.51
CA MET A 433 -2.46 10.59 -10.19
C MET A 433 -1.78 9.41 -9.51
N GLU A 434 -2.56 8.56 -8.84
CA GLU A 434 -2.06 7.40 -8.12
C GLU A 434 -2.13 6.15 -9.02
N LEU A 435 -1.05 5.35 -9.05
CA LEU A 435 -0.87 4.28 -10.01
C LEU A 435 -1.53 2.94 -9.64
N GLY A 436 -1.48 2.51 -8.38
CA GLY A 436 -2.15 1.33 -7.85
C GLY A 436 -2.22 0.13 -8.80
N SER A 437 -3.41 -0.45 -8.85
CA SER A 437 -3.77 -1.50 -9.80
C SER A 437 -3.67 -1.08 -11.26
N THR A 438 -3.68 0.22 -11.59
CA THR A 438 -3.51 0.69 -12.98
C THR A 438 -2.16 0.26 -13.53
N PHE A 439 -1.08 0.46 -12.77
CA PHE A 439 0.24 0.02 -13.20
C PHE A 439 0.31 -1.49 -13.27
N ALA A 440 -0.09 -2.20 -12.20
CA ALA A 440 -0.06 -3.67 -12.15
C ALA A 440 -0.81 -4.33 -13.32
N GLN A 441 -2.00 -3.81 -13.65
CA GLN A 441 -2.80 -4.35 -14.75
C GLN A 441 -2.15 -4.07 -16.11
N LEU A 442 -1.81 -2.82 -16.41
CA LEU A 442 -1.32 -2.46 -17.75
C LEU A 442 0.10 -2.94 -18.01
N VAL A 443 0.99 -2.93 -17.02
CA VAL A 443 2.37 -3.38 -17.22
C VAL A 443 2.43 -4.87 -17.55
N THR A 444 1.50 -5.68 -17.03
CA THR A 444 1.47 -7.14 -17.25
C THR A 444 0.63 -7.58 -18.44
N THR A 445 -0.31 -6.75 -18.92
CA THR A 445 -1.20 -7.07 -20.05
C THR A 445 -0.86 -6.32 -21.33
N HIS A 446 -0.60 -5.02 -21.21
CA HIS A 446 -0.48 -4.10 -22.33
C HIS A 446 0.63 -3.04 -22.10
N PRO A 447 1.93 -3.42 -22.08
CA PRO A 447 3.03 -2.49 -21.82
C PRO A 447 3.05 -1.23 -22.70
N ALA A 448 2.63 -1.32 -23.97
CA ALA A 448 2.53 -0.16 -24.86
C ALA A 448 1.49 0.86 -24.36
N VAL A 449 0.33 0.38 -23.88
CA VAL A 449 -0.72 1.22 -23.30
C VAL A 449 -0.25 1.79 -21.95
N CYS A 450 0.48 1.01 -21.14
CA CYS A 450 1.09 1.48 -19.89
C CYS A 450 2.07 2.65 -20.15
N ALA A 451 2.96 2.51 -21.12
CA ALA A 451 3.90 3.56 -21.51
C ALA A 451 3.20 4.82 -22.01
N HIS A 452 2.14 4.67 -22.82
CA HIS A 452 1.34 5.79 -23.28
C HIS A 452 0.59 6.48 -22.13
N LEU A 453 -0.02 5.73 -21.20
CA LEU A 453 -0.70 6.25 -20.02
C LEU A 453 0.22 7.10 -19.14
N LEU A 454 1.40 6.56 -18.80
CA LEU A 454 2.39 7.27 -17.99
C LEU A 454 2.87 8.55 -18.71
N GLY A 455 3.09 8.47 -20.03
CA GLY A 455 3.44 9.63 -20.85
C GLY A 455 2.38 10.74 -20.80
N GLN A 456 1.10 10.40 -21.00
CA GLN A 456 0.00 11.37 -20.95
C GLN A 456 -0.18 12.00 -19.57
N ILE A 457 -0.11 11.18 -18.51
CA ILE A 457 -0.26 11.67 -17.14
C ILE A 457 0.88 12.61 -16.77
N ILE A 458 2.14 12.25 -17.08
CA ILE A 458 3.30 13.10 -16.80
C ILE A 458 3.22 14.40 -17.61
N ASP A 459 2.79 14.35 -18.87
CA ASP A 459 2.61 15.55 -19.69
C ASP A 459 1.51 16.49 -19.15
N ALA A 460 0.38 15.93 -18.70
CA ALA A 460 -0.77 16.72 -18.24
C ALA A 460 -0.65 17.23 -16.79
N PHE A 461 -0.06 16.44 -15.89
CA PHE A 461 -0.01 16.73 -14.45
C PHE A 461 1.40 17.07 -13.95
N GLY A 462 2.44 16.65 -14.69
CA GLY A 462 3.83 16.71 -14.24
C GLY A 462 4.26 15.45 -13.50
N ALA A 463 5.54 15.10 -13.65
CA ALA A 463 6.14 13.95 -12.96
C ALA A 463 6.08 14.08 -11.42
N ASP A 464 5.96 15.30 -10.90
CA ASP A 464 5.85 15.61 -9.47
C ASP A 464 4.42 15.42 -8.90
N HIS A 465 3.44 15.09 -9.76
CA HIS A 465 2.04 14.84 -9.41
C HIS A 465 1.60 13.39 -9.67
N VAL A 466 2.55 12.46 -9.82
CA VAL A 466 2.28 11.03 -9.97
C VAL A 466 2.72 10.30 -8.70
N LEU A 467 1.86 9.46 -8.13
CA LEU A 467 2.09 8.77 -6.87
C LEU A 467 2.17 7.27 -7.06
N TRP A 468 3.13 6.65 -6.39
CA TRP A 468 3.26 5.21 -6.31
C TRP A 468 2.27 4.61 -5.31
N GLY A 469 1.51 3.63 -5.77
CA GLY A 469 0.78 2.69 -4.93
C GLY A 469 0.68 1.35 -5.65
N THR A 470 0.39 0.27 -4.92
CA THR A 470 0.53 -1.10 -5.46
C THR A 470 -0.71 -1.96 -5.31
N ASP A 471 -1.66 -1.55 -4.47
CA ASP A 471 -2.75 -2.41 -3.97
C ASP A 471 -2.26 -3.72 -3.31
N SER A 472 -0.98 -3.84 -2.98
CA SER A 472 -0.47 -4.97 -2.21
C SER A 472 -1.08 -4.97 -0.81
N ILE A 473 -1.46 -6.11 -0.23
CA ILE A 473 -0.96 -7.43 -0.59
C ILE A 473 -1.85 -8.23 -1.55
N TRP A 474 -2.87 -7.65 -2.18
CA TRP A 474 -3.69 -8.41 -3.15
C TRP A 474 -2.85 -9.05 -4.26
N TYR A 475 -1.90 -8.28 -4.81
CA TYR A 475 -0.91 -8.73 -5.78
C TYR A 475 0.31 -9.47 -5.16
N GLY A 476 0.23 -9.88 -3.89
CA GLY A 476 1.37 -10.34 -3.11
C GLY A 476 2.28 -9.19 -2.69
N SER A 477 3.53 -9.51 -2.36
CA SER A 477 4.57 -8.50 -2.10
C SER A 477 4.67 -7.49 -3.25
N PRO A 478 4.81 -6.19 -2.95
CA PRO A 478 4.92 -5.15 -3.97
C PRO A 478 6.24 -5.19 -4.75
N GLN A 479 7.21 -6.04 -4.35
CA GLN A 479 8.56 -6.04 -4.94
C GLN A 479 8.59 -6.27 -6.45
N TRP A 480 7.69 -7.10 -6.98
CA TRP A 480 7.63 -7.32 -8.43
C TRP A 480 7.18 -6.07 -9.18
N GLN A 481 6.26 -5.28 -8.61
CA GLN A 481 5.81 -4.01 -9.20
C GLN A 481 6.92 -2.96 -9.13
N ILE A 482 7.61 -2.88 -7.98
CA ILE A 482 8.76 -1.99 -7.78
C ILE A 482 9.83 -2.28 -8.83
N GLU A 483 10.19 -3.55 -9.02
CA GLU A 483 11.19 -3.92 -10.03
C GLU A 483 10.69 -3.67 -11.45
N ALA A 484 9.43 -3.96 -11.75
CA ALA A 484 8.84 -3.67 -13.05
C ALA A 484 8.95 -2.17 -13.40
N LEU A 485 8.51 -1.25 -12.52
CA LEU A 485 8.61 0.19 -12.79
C LEU A 485 10.06 0.67 -12.82
N ARG A 486 10.93 0.13 -11.95
CA ARG A 486 12.37 0.43 -11.94
C ARG A 486 12.98 0.20 -13.32
N ARG A 487 12.60 -0.89 -13.97
CA ARG A 487 13.11 -1.32 -15.28
C ARG A 487 12.33 -0.74 -16.45
N PHE A 488 11.09 -0.31 -16.23
CA PHE A 488 10.20 0.16 -17.28
C PHE A 488 10.71 1.41 -17.99
N GLN A 489 10.57 1.46 -19.30
CA GLN A 489 10.93 2.59 -20.15
C GLN A 489 9.76 2.90 -21.09
N ILE A 490 9.59 4.17 -21.44
CA ILE A 490 8.78 4.55 -22.59
C ILE A 490 9.68 4.38 -23.82
N PRO A 491 9.33 3.52 -24.79
CA PRO A 491 10.17 3.32 -25.97
C PRO A 491 10.35 4.60 -26.77
N ASP A 492 11.53 4.78 -27.38
CA ASP A 492 11.90 5.98 -28.15
C ASP A 492 10.84 6.36 -29.19
N ARG A 493 10.22 5.37 -29.87
CA ARG A 493 9.14 5.64 -30.82
C ARG A 493 7.98 6.43 -30.20
N LEU A 494 7.59 6.10 -28.96
CA LEU A 494 6.47 6.78 -28.28
C LEU A 494 6.90 8.15 -27.77
N ILE A 495 8.16 8.29 -27.34
CA ILE A 495 8.77 9.57 -26.99
C ILE A 495 8.76 10.49 -28.22
N GLU A 496 9.23 10.04 -29.37
CA GLU A 496 9.28 10.83 -30.60
C GLU A 496 7.88 11.20 -31.10
N GLN A 497 6.97 10.21 -31.13
CA GLN A 497 5.61 10.39 -31.66
C GLN A 497 4.77 11.36 -30.81
N HIS A 498 4.85 11.24 -29.48
CA HIS A 498 3.99 12.01 -28.58
C HIS A 498 4.72 13.11 -27.80
N ARG A 499 6.04 13.23 -28.00
CA ARG A 499 6.93 14.16 -27.26
C ARG A 499 6.93 13.92 -25.75
N TYR A 500 6.75 12.67 -25.33
CA TYR A 500 6.77 12.31 -23.92
C TYR A 500 8.16 12.48 -23.30
N GLN A 501 8.19 12.83 -22.02
CA GLN A 501 9.41 12.79 -21.24
C GLN A 501 9.82 11.32 -20.99
N PRO A 502 11.12 10.96 -21.09
CA PRO A 502 11.59 9.65 -20.68
C PRO A 502 11.44 9.42 -19.17
N LEU A 503 11.19 8.17 -18.77
CA LEU A 503 11.17 7.74 -17.36
C LEU A 503 12.59 7.60 -16.80
N THR A 504 13.28 8.73 -16.68
CA THR A 504 14.60 8.81 -16.05
C THR A 504 14.56 8.34 -14.59
N ARG A 505 15.74 8.08 -14.01
CA ARG A 505 15.85 7.75 -12.59
C ARG A 505 15.20 8.83 -11.70
N GLN A 506 15.41 10.11 -12.00
CA GLN A 506 14.86 11.22 -11.21
C GLN A 506 13.33 11.24 -11.25
N VAL A 507 12.73 11.00 -12.42
CA VAL A 507 11.27 10.87 -12.57
C VAL A 507 10.76 9.68 -11.76
N LYS A 508 11.45 8.54 -11.79
CA LYS A 508 11.09 7.37 -10.99
C LYS A 508 11.24 7.62 -9.49
N GLU A 509 12.26 8.36 -9.04
CA GLU A 509 12.40 8.75 -7.63
C GLU A 509 11.24 9.63 -7.14
N GLN A 510 10.75 10.54 -8.00
CA GLN A 510 9.54 11.31 -7.73
C GLN A 510 8.33 10.40 -7.53
N ILE A 511 8.05 9.56 -8.54
CA ILE A 511 6.91 8.64 -8.53
C ILE A 511 6.96 7.69 -7.32
N PHE A 512 8.10 7.03 -7.11
CA PHE A 512 8.25 6.00 -6.08
C PHE A 512 8.03 6.50 -4.66
N GLY A 513 8.28 7.78 -4.38
CA GLY A 513 7.95 8.26 -3.05
C GLY A 513 8.32 9.69 -2.70
N LEU A 514 9.13 10.42 -3.48
CA LEU A 514 9.41 11.82 -3.14
C LEU A 514 8.17 12.71 -3.28
N ASN A 515 7.28 12.40 -4.22
CA ASN A 515 6.01 13.11 -4.37
C ASN A 515 5.09 12.85 -3.17
N ALA A 516 4.92 11.58 -2.78
CA ALA A 516 4.15 11.21 -1.60
C ALA A 516 4.76 11.80 -0.32
N ALA A 517 6.10 11.80 -0.18
CA ALA A 517 6.77 12.41 0.96
C ALA A 517 6.42 13.90 1.10
N ARG A 518 6.37 14.65 -0.01
CA ARG A 518 5.92 16.04 -0.03
C ARG A 518 4.46 16.18 0.39
N VAL A 519 3.56 15.39 -0.19
CA VAL A 519 2.11 15.44 0.09
C VAL A 519 1.80 15.10 1.56
N PHE A 520 2.50 14.11 2.11
CA PHE A 520 2.27 13.61 3.48
C PHE A 520 3.17 14.27 4.54
N GLY A 521 4.01 15.25 4.16
CA GLY A 521 4.88 15.96 5.10
C GLY A 521 5.99 15.11 5.71
N VAL A 522 6.46 14.08 4.99
CA VAL A 522 7.55 13.20 5.41
C VAL A 522 8.89 13.72 4.87
N ASP A 523 9.89 13.89 5.74
CA ASP A 523 11.28 14.10 5.29
C ASP A 523 11.88 12.76 4.84
N ALA A 524 11.89 12.52 3.52
CA ALA A 524 12.43 11.31 2.92
C ALA A 524 13.93 11.10 3.23
N LYS A 525 14.72 12.17 3.37
CA LYS A 525 16.15 12.07 3.67
C LYS A 525 16.37 11.65 5.12
N ALA A 526 15.69 12.31 6.06
CA ALA A 526 15.73 11.93 7.46
C ALA A 526 15.22 10.49 7.65
N LYS A 527 14.12 10.14 6.99
CA LYS A 527 13.55 8.79 7.05
C LYS A 527 14.53 7.73 6.57
N ARG A 528 15.20 7.93 5.42
CA ARG A 528 16.23 6.99 4.92
C ARG A 528 17.32 6.69 5.93
N ASN A 529 17.76 7.70 6.69
CA ASN A 529 18.78 7.52 7.72
C ASN A 529 18.25 6.71 8.92
N GLU A 530 16.98 6.92 9.28
CA GLU A 530 16.31 6.20 10.37
C GLU A 530 16.09 4.72 10.03
N LEU A 531 15.82 4.36 8.78
CA LEU A 531 15.52 2.97 8.38
C LEU A 531 16.60 1.97 8.75
N GLN A 532 17.88 2.35 8.69
CA GLN A 532 18.97 1.44 9.04
C GLN A 532 19.01 1.13 10.54
N GLN A 533 18.38 1.98 11.35
CA GLN A 533 18.39 1.90 12.80
C GLN A 533 17.07 1.38 13.34
N ASP A 534 15.97 1.57 12.60
CA ASP A 534 14.66 1.11 13.00
C ASP A 534 14.56 -0.43 12.98
N VAL A 535 13.63 -0.95 13.77
CA VAL A 535 13.52 -2.40 13.99
C VAL A 535 13.22 -3.11 12.68
N LEU A 536 12.26 -2.63 11.88
CA LEU A 536 11.87 -3.29 10.63
C LEU A 536 13.00 -3.31 9.60
N GLY A 537 13.83 -2.27 9.54
CA GLY A 537 14.99 -2.22 8.66
C GLY A 537 16.07 -3.19 9.10
N GLN A 538 16.38 -3.29 10.40
CA GLN A 538 17.29 -4.30 10.92
C GLN A 538 16.80 -5.73 10.63
N LEU A 539 15.50 -5.97 10.81
CA LEU A 539 14.88 -7.25 10.48
C LEU A 539 14.98 -7.59 9.01
N ARG A 540 14.73 -6.61 8.15
CA ARG A 540 14.89 -6.79 6.71
C ARG A 540 16.33 -7.12 6.34
N MET A 541 17.33 -6.50 6.97
CA MET A 541 18.73 -6.83 6.72
C MET A 541 19.05 -8.28 7.13
N SER A 542 18.65 -8.72 8.32
CA SER A 542 18.81 -10.13 8.76
C SER A 542 18.11 -11.08 7.79
N TYR A 543 16.87 -10.76 7.39
CA TYR A 543 16.08 -11.55 6.45
C TYR A 543 16.78 -11.72 5.09
N LEU A 544 17.43 -10.66 4.58
CA LEU A 544 18.22 -10.75 3.36
C LEU A 544 19.51 -11.57 3.54
N GLU A 545 20.20 -11.44 4.68
CA GLU A 545 21.44 -12.17 4.99
C GLU A 545 21.21 -13.67 5.16
N GLU A 546 20.07 -14.07 5.75
CA GLU A 546 19.69 -15.46 5.96
C GLU A 546 19.23 -16.18 4.68
N GLY A 547 19.01 -15.43 3.60
CA GLY A 547 18.50 -15.95 2.33
C GLY A 547 16.98 -15.76 2.24
N PRO A 548 16.49 -14.74 1.53
CA PRO A 548 15.07 -14.40 1.51
C PRO A 548 14.23 -15.52 0.87
N GLU A 549 13.05 -15.75 1.43
CA GLU A 549 12.06 -16.73 1.00
C GLU A 549 10.73 -16.02 0.67
N PRO A 550 10.65 -15.27 -0.44
CA PRO A 550 9.42 -14.61 -0.84
C PRO A 550 8.30 -15.64 -1.05
N SER A 551 7.09 -15.31 -0.58
CA SER A 551 5.96 -16.24 -0.71
C SER A 551 5.66 -16.53 -2.18
N ARG A 552 5.74 -15.47 -3.02
CA ARG A 552 5.26 -15.39 -4.41
C ARG A 552 3.78 -15.70 -4.56
N ARG A 553 3.06 -15.61 -3.44
CA ARG A 553 1.62 -15.78 -3.38
C ARG A 553 0.98 -14.46 -3.72
N VAL A 554 -0.02 -14.50 -4.58
CA VAL A 554 -1.00 -13.42 -4.68
C VAL A 554 -2.21 -13.80 -3.86
N TYR A 555 -2.79 -12.82 -3.17
CA TYR A 555 -3.87 -13.05 -2.23
C TYR A 555 -5.23 -12.80 -2.88
N GLY A 556 -5.27 -11.99 -3.94
CA GLY A 556 -6.49 -11.69 -4.69
C GLY A 556 -7.04 -12.85 -5.54
N TRP A 557 -7.94 -12.50 -6.47
CA TRP A 557 -8.64 -13.45 -7.33
C TRP A 557 -8.10 -13.40 -8.74
N VAL A 558 -7.95 -14.56 -9.35
CA VAL A 558 -7.63 -14.71 -10.78
C VAL A 558 -8.77 -15.42 -11.49
N ALA A 559 -8.86 -15.28 -12.81
CA ALA A 559 -9.78 -16.08 -13.60
C ALA A 559 -9.46 -17.59 -13.49
N GLY A 560 -10.50 -18.42 -13.57
CA GLY A 560 -10.45 -19.89 -13.44
C GLY A 560 -9.83 -20.62 -14.60
#